data_AF-A0A328AAX3-F1
#
_entry.id   AF-A0A328AAX3-F1
#
_cell.length_a   1.000
_cell.length_b   1.000
_cell.length_c   1.000
_cell.angle_alpha   90.00
_cell.angle_beta   90.00
_cell.angle_gamma   90.00
#
_symmetry.space_group_name_H-M   'P 1'
#
loop_
_entity.id
_entity.type
_entity.pdbx_description
1 polymer ?
#
loop_
_entity_poly.entity_id
_entity_poly.type
_entity_poly.pdbx_seq_one_letter_code
_entity_poly.pdbx_strand_id
1 'polypeptide(L)'
;MVRRPLSRLAVILAPVWVLSAAPAVAQPADAPPPPDSGLVTTAPQPPHIAPAPPEAPVAVAALAAPDAFTTPVRPTGLPPDLWRGTSLQVVQAVLPLLAERPLPPAAAALARRVLATGAQGPDGAAQADGLVAQRAQALMAQGDPQGAAALLARAPALDRDPGLARVAAESALLAGQDARACQIEQALTAGREDVYWVRLRTYCQAIAGQGPQAQLSFDLAQSQAPDPVFARLMGAKLAGVGSPGAPSMRNGLDYALSRNLGLDLSQAKPAPAVAAALVQGDPADPKWDVSIAPPDVAGAVQAIAAGGPLAAADLERLLDAADARDPKARARASAAALLSEPFAEPLGPSLRARMAGLTLPEGKAPAGRNLALEAAAAERRTGETALLALWTCAQAGSSELAPADRARIVRALRRAGLEADARAFALEGLLGLK
;
A
#
# COMPACT_ATOMS: atom_id res chain seq x y z
N MET A 1 48.31 -42.21 -6.71
CA MET A 1 49.61 -41.56 -6.89
C MET A 1 49.37 -40.11 -7.30
N VAL A 2 49.52 -39.18 -6.34
CA VAL A 2 50.45 -38.01 -6.39
C VAL A 2 49.68 -36.76 -6.82
N ARG A 3 49.69 -35.59 -6.17
CA ARG A 3 50.09 -35.07 -4.85
C ARG A 3 49.25 -33.78 -4.71
N ARG A 4 48.57 -33.54 -3.59
CA ARG A 4 48.00 -32.22 -3.24
C ARG A 4 49.03 -31.41 -2.43
N PRO A 5 49.25 -30.12 -2.69
CA PRO A 5 50.05 -29.30 -1.80
C PRO A 5 49.20 -28.70 -0.66
N LEU A 6 49.82 -28.69 0.52
CA LEU A 6 49.35 -28.18 1.80
C LEU A 6 49.57 -26.66 1.94
N SER A 7 48.66 -26.07 2.72
CA SER A 7 48.85 -24.98 3.69
C SER A 7 49.38 -23.62 3.26
N ARG A 8 48.60 -22.59 3.63
CA ARG A 8 49.02 -21.55 4.58
C ARG A 8 47.78 -20.92 5.24
N LEU A 9 47.58 -21.24 6.52
CA LEU A 9 46.71 -20.50 7.44
C LEU A 9 47.35 -19.12 7.69
N ALA A 10 46.60 -18.05 7.48
CA ALA A 10 46.90 -16.72 8.01
C ALA A 10 45.95 -16.46 9.19
N VAL A 11 46.51 -16.52 10.40
CA VAL A 11 45.86 -16.10 11.65
C VAL A 11 45.92 -14.58 11.70
N ILE A 12 44.78 -13.91 11.62
CA ILE A 12 44.67 -12.46 11.86
C ILE A 12 44.17 -12.29 13.30
N LEU A 13 45.09 -11.90 14.18
CA LEU A 13 44.83 -11.46 15.55
C LEU A 13 44.22 -10.04 15.50
N ALA A 14 42.96 -9.90 15.91
CA ALA A 14 42.33 -8.61 16.14
C ALA A 14 42.67 -8.10 17.56
N PRO A 15 43.02 -6.81 17.74
CA PRO A 15 43.30 -6.25 19.06
C PRO A 15 42.01 -6.02 19.85
N VAL A 16 41.97 -6.57 21.06
CA VAL A 16 40.95 -6.33 22.08
C VAL A 16 41.17 -4.93 22.67
N TRP A 17 40.26 -4.00 22.39
CA TRP A 17 40.22 -2.70 23.06
C TRP A 17 39.41 -2.83 24.35
N VAL A 18 40.11 -2.77 25.48
CA VAL A 18 39.49 -2.66 26.82
C VAL A 18 39.08 -1.21 27.03
N LEU A 19 37.77 -0.95 27.09
CA LEU A 19 37.20 0.35 27.40
C LEU A 19 37.33 0.60 28.91
N SER A 20 38.26 1.47 29.30
CA SER A 20 38.44 1.92 30.69
C SER A 20 37.43 3.03 31.00
N ALA A 21 36.56 2.80 31.99
CA ALA A 21 35.60 3.78 32.48
C ALA A 21 36.30 4.81 33.38
N ALA A 22 36.22 6.10 33.01
CA ALA A 22 36.65 7.20 33.87
C ALA A 22 35.62 7.46 34.99
N PRO A 23 36.05 7.81 36.21
CA PRO A 23 35.12 8.11 37.30
C PRO A 23 34.57 9.54 37.18
N ALA A 24 33.27 9.68 37.45
CA ALA A 24 32.60 10.97 37.56
C ALA A 24 33.06 11.68 38.85
N VAL A 25 33.60 12.88 38.71
CA VAL A 25 33.93 13.77 39.85
C VAL A 25 32.66 14.47 40.29
N ALA A 26 32.25 14.22 41.53
CA ALA A 26 31.16 14.92 42.22
C ALA A 26 31.62 16.33 42.62
N GLN A 27 30.79 17.34 42.34
CA GLN A 27 30.97 18.70 42.85
C GLN A 27 30.48 18.81 44.30
N PRO A 28 31.19 19.54 45.18
CA PRO A 28 30.84 19.67 46.59
C PRO A 28 29.69 20.66 46.83
N ALA A 29 28.83 20.32 47.78
CA ALA A 29 27.74 21.14 48.29
C ALA A 29 28.29 22.27 49.18
N ASP A 30 27.83 23.50 48.93
CA ASP A 30 28.18 24.68 49.74
C ASP A 30 27.49 24.67 51.12
N ALA A 31 28.23 25.18 52.11
CA ALA A 31 27.90 25.25 53.53
C ALA A 31 26.89 26.38 53.86
N PRO A 32 26.19 26.31 55.02
CA PRO A 32 25.17 27.28 55.38
C PRO A 32 25.75 28.55 56.07
N PRO A 33 25.17 29.75 55.84
CA PRO A 33 25.54 30.96 56.57
C PRO A 33 24.80 31.10 57.94
N PRO A 34 25.33 31.93 58.86
CA PRO A 34 24.94 31.99 60.28
C PRO A 34 23.64 32.79 60.56
N PRO A 35 23.08 32.73 61.79
CA PRO A 35 21.76 33.29 62.08
C PRO A 35 21.75 34.76 62.54
N ASP A 36 20.60 35.37 62.26
CA ASP A 36 19.88 36.49 62.89
C ASP A 36 20.56 37.86 63.08
N SER A 37 19.96 38.88 62.45
CA SER A 37 19.09 39.86 63.15
C SER A 37 18.96 41.16 62.33
N GLY A 38 17.74 41.59 62.06
CA GLY A 38 17.49 42.94 61.57
C GLY A 38 16.21 43.07 60.73
N LEU A 39 15.07 43.20 61.40
CA LEU A 39 13.85 43.71 60.76
C LEU A 39 14.06 45.21 60.49
N VAL A 40 14.38 45.56 59.24
CA VAL A 40 14.23 46.92 58.74
C VAL A 40 13.14 46.90 57.67
N THR A 41 12.03 47.55 57.98
CA THR A 41 10.94 47.79 57.04
C THR A 41 11.40 48.86 56.06
N THR A 42 11.63 48.50 54.80
CA THR A 42 11.76 49.44 53.69
C THR A 42 10.58 49.26 52.75
N ALA A 43 9.89 50.36 52.49
CA ALA A 43 8.76 50.45 51.57
C ALA A 43 9.14 49.98 50.14
N PRO A 44 8.21 49.42 49.35
CA PRO A 44 8.54 48.81 48.08
C PRO A 44 8.93 49.86 47.04
N GLN A 45 10.13 49.72 46.46
CA GLN A 45 10.52 50.39 45.23
C GLN A 45 9.79 49.73 44.04
N PRO A 46 9.30 50.50 43.05
CA PRO A 46 8.69 49.93 41.86
C PRO A 46 9.71 49.10 41.06
N PRO A 47 9.29 47.99 40.44
CA PRO A 47 10.21 47.09 39.76
C PRO A 47 10.88 47.76 38.56
N HIS A 48 12.21 47.77 38.54
CA HIS A 48 12.98 48.03 37.33
C HIS A 48 12.74 46.89 36.34
N ILE A 49 12.14 47.20 35.19
CA ILE A 49 11.95 46.26 34.08
C ILE A 49 13.32 46.04 33.44
N ALA A 50 13.88 44.83 33.58
CA ALA A 50 15.05 44.41 32.82
C ALA A 50 14.67 44.32 31.32
N PRO A 51 15.52 44.80 30.39
CA PRO A 51 15.27 44.62 28.97
C PRO A 51 15.24 43.12 28.63
N ALA A 52 14.23 42.72 27.87
CA ALA A 52 14.05 41.34 27.42
C ALA A 52 15.29 40.86 26.64
N PRO A 53 15.67 39.58 26.77
CA PRO A 53 16.72 39.00 25.94
C PRO A 53 16.35 39.14 24.45
N PRO A 54 17.32 39.39 23.56
CA PRO A 54 17.05 39.52 22.13
C PRO A 54 16.38 38.24 21.62
N GLU A 55 15.27 38.41 20.90
CA GLU A 55 14.55 37.31 20.26
C GLU A 55 15.53 36.51 19.39
N ALA A 56 15.59 35.19 19.63
CA ALA A 56 16.39 34.30 18.80
C ALA A 56 15.95 34.48 17.34
N PRO A 57 16.89 34.66 16.39
CA PRO A 57 16.53 34.83 15.00
C PRO A 57 15.72 33.61 14.54
N VAL A 58 14.53 33.85 14.01
CA VAL A 58 13.70 32.83 13.38
C VAL A 58 14.50 32.24 12.23
N ALA A 59 15.15 31.11 12.47
CA ALA A 59 15.87 30.38 11.46
C ALA A 59 14.84 29.72 10.53
N VAL A 60 14.67 30.29 9.33
CA VAL A 60 13.91 29.64 8.26
C VAL A 60 14.75 28.47 7.76
N ALA A 61 14.62 27.32 8.41
CA ALA A 61 15.11 26.07 7.85
C ALA A 61 14.35 25.82 6.55
N ALA A 62 15.04 25.80 5.42
CA ALA A 62 14.46 25.40 4.15
C ALA A 62 13.90 23.98 4.33
N LEU A 63 12.57 23.86 4.30
CA LEU A 63 11.90 22.56 4.32
C LEU A 63 12.42 21.74 3.15
N ALA A 64 12.83 20.50 3.42
CA ALA A 64 13.19 19.57 2.35
C ALA A 64 12.03 19.46 1.36
N ALA A 65 12.35 19.32 0.08
CA ALA A 65 11.33 19.15 -0.96
C ALA A 65 10.40 17.98 -0.57
N PRO A 66 9.07 18.13 -0.71
CA PRO A 66 8.13 17.06 -0.40
C PRO A 66 8.46 15.79 -1.20
N ASP A 67 8.65 14.66 -0.51
CA ASP A 67 8.86 13.37 -1.18
C ASP A 67 7.54 12.79 -1.73
N ALA A 68 7.65 11.71 -2.51
CA ALA A 68 6.51 11.06 -3.17
C ALA A 68 5.39 10.54 -2.24
N PHE A 69 5.66 10.41 -0.94
CA PHE A 69 4.75 9.88 0.08
C PHE A 69 4.16 10.97 0.97
N THR A 70 4.77 12.15 1.04
CA THR A 70 4.30 13.25 1.90
C THR A 70 2.90 13.74 1.56
N THR A 71 2.53 13.76 0.28
CA THR A 71 1.19 14.20 -0.16
C THR A 71 0.13 13.16 0.28
N PRO A 72 -0.82 13.51 1.17
CA PRO A 72 -1.91 12.62 1.52
C PRO A 72 -2.95 12.58 0.40
N VAL A 73 -3.55 11.41 0.21
CA VAL A 73 -4.71 11.23 -0.67
C VAL A 73 -6.01 11.42 0.10
N ARG A 74 -6.13 10.74 1.26
CA ARG A 74 -7.26 10.84 2.20
C ARG A 74 -6.83 10.45 3.62
N PRO A 75 -7.64 10.70 4.65
CA PRO A 75 -7.42 10.13 5.98
C PRO A 75 -7.53 8.60 5.95
N THR A 76 -6.56 7.90 6.55
CA THR A 76 -6.48 6.42 6.52
C THR A 76 -6.43 5.78 7.90
N GLY A 77 -6.32 6.60 8.95
CA GLY A 77 -6.06 6.15 10.33
C GLY A 77 -4.67 5.55 10.54
N LEU A 78 -3.78 5.57 9.55
CA LEU A 78 -2.37 5.19 9.70
C LEU A 78 -1.55 6.37 10.24
N PRO A 79 -0.51 6.10 11.05
CA PRO A 79 0.25 7.16 11.70
C PRO A 79 1.15 7.92 10.70
N PRO A 80 1.52 9.18 10.99
CA PRO A 80 2.33 10.01 10.09
C PRO A 80 3.78 9.53 9.95
N ASP A 81 4.24 8.63 10.82
CA ASP A 81 5.55 7.97 10.76
C ASP A 81 5.48 6.56 10.15
N LEU A 82 4.43 6.26 9.37
CA LEU A 82 4.20 4.98 8.69
C LEU A 82 5.46 4.39 8.04
N TRP A 83 6.23 5.22 7.33
CA TRP A 83 7.40 4.79 6.57
C TRP A 83 8.71 4.82 7.35
N ARG A 84 8.69 5.17 8.65
CA ARG A 84 9.91 5.21 9.47
C ARG A 84 10.58 3.83 9.49
N GLY A 85 11.87 3.82 9.13
CA GLY A 85 12.68 2.60 9.05
C GLY A 85 12.33 1.67 7.89
N THR A 86 11.42 2.06 7.00
CA THR A 86 11.12 1.29 5.78
C THR A 86 12.24 1.46 4.77
N SER A 87 12.70 0.36 4.17
CA SER A 87 13.70 0.41 3.10
C SER A 87 13.13 0.98 1.80
N LEU A 88 13.84 1.94 1.19
CA LEU A 88 13.54 2.45 -0.15
C LEU A 88 13.58 1.33 -1.22
N GLN A 89 14.47 0.34 -1.06
CA GLN A 89 14.59 -0.77 -2.00
C GLN A 89 13.34 -1.66 -1.96
N VAL A 90 12.73 -1.84 -0.78
CA VAL A 90 11.45 -2.56 -0.65
C VAL A 90 10.35 -1.78 -1.36
N VAL A 91 10.29 -0.45 -1.18
CA VAL A 91 9.33 0.40 -1.92
C VAL A 91 9.48 0.25 -3.43
N GLN A 92 10.70 0.39 -3.96
CA GLN A 92 10.99 0.29 -5.39
C GLN A 92 10.71 -1.10 -5.96
N ALA A 93 10.88 -2.16 -5.16
CA ALA A 93 10.54 -3.53 -5.57
C ALA A 93 9.04 -3.79 -5.58
N VAL A 94 8.28 -3.18 -4.65
CA VAL A 94 6.87 -3.52 -4.42
C VAL A 94 5.92 -2.66 -5.23
N LEU A 95 6.12 -1.34 -5.31
CA LEU A 95 5.17 -0.44 -5.99
C LEU A 95 4.86 -0.84 -7.45
N PRO A 96 5.84 -1.22 -8.29
CA PRO A 96 5.55 -1.68 -9.65
C PRO A 96 4.65 -2.92 -9.66
N LEU A 97 4.87 -3.87 -8.75
CA LEU A 97 4.07 -5.10 -8.66
C LEU A 97 2.62 -4.81 -8.26
N LEU A 98 2.39 -3.82 -7.39
CA LEU A 98 1.04 -3.35 -7.04
C LEU A 98 0.35 -2.63 -8.21
N ALA A 99 1.11 -2.13 -9.17
CA ALA A 99 0.59 -1.43 -10.33
C ALA A 99 0.22 -2.36 -11.51
N GLU A 100 0.65 -3.62 -11.48
CA GLU A 100 0.42 -4.57 -12.57
C GLU A 100 -1.00 -5.13 -12.62
N ARG A 101 -1.57 -5.48 -11.46
CA ARG A 101 -2.84 -6.19 -11.38
C ARG A 101 -3.54 -5.97 -10.03
N PRO A 102 -4.88 -6.07 -10.00
CA PRO A 102 -5.62 -6.05 -8.74
C PRO A 102 -5.22 -7.21 -7.83
N LEU A 103 -5.06 -6.92 -6.55
CA LEU A 103 -4.83 -7.92 -5.50
C LEU A 103 -6.14 -8.51 -4.97
N PRO A 104 -6.08 -9.63 -4.22
CA PRO A 104 -7.23 -10.12 -3.46
C PRO A 104 -7.83 -9.03 -2.55
N PRO A 105 -9.15 -9.06 -2.27
CA PRO A 105 -9.85 -7.99 -1.57
C PRO A 105 -9.17 -7.43 -0.31
N ALA A 106 -8.68 -8.29 0.59
CA ALA A 106 -8.00 -7.86 1.81
C ALA A 106 -6.67 -7.15 1.53
N ALA A 107 -5.89 -7.68 0.58
CA ALA A 107 -4.61 -7.11 0.18
C ALA A 107 -4.79 -5.81 -0.62
N ALA A 108 -5.80 -5.73 -1.48
CA ALA A 108 -6.13 -4.51 -2.22
C ALA A 108 -6.55 -3.39 -1.25
N ALA A 109 -7.34 -3.70 -0.22
CA ALA A 109 -7.73 -2.75 0.81
C ALA A 109 -6.51 -2.22 1.60
N LEU A 110 -5.61 -3.10 2.05
CA LEU A 110 -4.36 -2.73 2.68
C LEU A 110 -3.50 -1.84 1.77
N ALA A 111 -3.34 -2.23 0.49
CA ALA A 111 -2.58 -1.46 -0.49
C ALA A 111 -3.15 -0.05 -0.67
N ARG A 112 -4.46 0.07 -0.90
CA ARG A 112 -5.12 1.39 -1.02
C ARG A 112 -4.90 2.24 0.23
N ARG A 113 -5.08 1.68 1.42
CA ARG A 113 -4.93 2.41 2.69
C ARG A 113 -3.49 2.86 2.94
N VAL A 114 -2.50 2.00 2.70
CA VAL A 114 -1.08 2.34 2.84
C VAL A 114 -0.68 3.40 1.80
N LEU A 115 -1.04 3.20 0.53
CA LEU A 115 -0.69 4.11 -0.55
C LEU A 115 -1.42 5.45 -0.45
N ALA A 116 -2.60 5.51 0.16
CA ALA A 116 -3.34 6.76 0.34
C ALA A 116 -2.80 7.63 1.49
N THR A 117 -1.97 7.06 2.37
CA THR A 117 -1.46 7.76 3.56
C THR A 117 -0.40 8.77 3.18
N GLY A 118 -0.55 10.01 3.65
CA GLY A 118 0.49 11.04 3.59
C GLY A 118 1.41 10.91 4.80
N ALA A 119 2.68 10.59 4.56
CA ALA A 119 3.70 10.44 5.59
C ALA A 119 5.08 10.75 5.00
N GLN A 120 6.05 11.15 5.83
CA GLN A 120 7.43 11.28 5.38
C GLN A 120 7.91 9.93 4.84
N GLY A 121 8.35 9.89 3.60
CA GLY A 121 8.76 8.66 2.92
C GLY A 121 10.05 8.06 3.49
N PRO A 122 10.44 6.87 3.02
CA PRO A 122 11.75 6.28 3.32
C PRO A 122 12.91 7.23 3.04
N ASP A 123 14.03 7.01 3.74
CA ASP A 123 15.27 7.71 3.45
C ASP A 123 15.66 7.53 1.96
N GLY A 124 15.94 8.64 1.28
CA GLY A 124 16.25 8.66 -0.15
C GLY A 124 15.04 8.80 -1.08
N ALA A 125 13.80 8.74 -0.58
CA ALA A 125 12.60 8.79 -1.43
C ALA A 125 12.44 10.12 -2.18
N ALA A 126 12.94 11.23 -1.63
CA ALA A 126 12.89 12.55 -2.28
C ALA A 126 13.80 12.64 -3.53
N GLN A 127 14.82 11.80 -3.64
CA GLN A 127 15.73 11.75 -4.80
C GLN A 127 15.36 10.65 -5.81
N ALA A 128 14.38 9.80 -5.49
CA ALA A 128 13.99 8.69 -6.31
C ALA A 128 12.93 9.11 -7.33
N ASP A 129 13.31 9.12 -8.60
CA ASP A 129 12.43 9.46 -9.71
C ASP A 129 11.30 8.44 -9.87
N GLY A 130 10.15 8.90 -10.37
CA GLY A 130 9.02 8.03 -10.75
C GLY A 130 8.20 7.44 -9.60
N LEU A 131 8.58 7.63 -8.33
CA LEU A 131 7.82 7.07 -7.20
C LEU A 131 6.38 7.61 -7.11
N VAL A 132 6.16 8.88 -7.46
CA VAL A 132 4.81 9.46 -7.51
C VAL A 132 3.96 8.76 -8.56
N ALA A 133 4.52 8.50 -9.75
CA ALA A 133 3.85 7.79 -10.83
C ALA A 133 3.50 6.36 -10.41
N GLN A 134 4.47 5.64 -9.84
CA GLN A 134 4.28 4.27 -9.37
C GLN A 134 3.22 4.19 -8.25
N ARG A 135 3.23 5.13 -7.30
CA ARG A 135 2.22 5.23 -6.25
C ARG A 135 0.82 5.47 -6.83
N ALA A 136 0.69 6.40 -7.76
CA ALA A 136 -0.58 6.69 -8.42
C ALA A 136 -1.08 5.51 -9.27
N GLN A 137 -0.19 4.86 -10.01
CA GLN A 137 -0.53 3.69 -10.82
C GLN A 137 -0.97 2.51 -9.94
N ALA A 138 -0.29 2.30 -8.81
CA ALA A 138 -0.69 1.29 -7.83
C ALA A 138 -2.06 1.59 -7.24
N LEU A 139 -2.36 2.84 -6.85
CA LEU A 139 -3.71 3.24 -6.40
C LEU A 139 -4.77 2.91 -7.46
N MET A 140 -4.54 3.31 -8.71
CA MET A 140 -5.46 3.04 -9.83
C MET A 140 -5.67 1.53 -10.06
N ALA A 141 -4.59 0.74 -10.07
CA ALA A 141 -4.62 -0.71 -10.26
C ALA A 141 -5.35 -1.44 -9.12
N GLN A 142 -5.25 -0.93 -7.89
CA GLN A 142 -5.94 -1.47 -6.72
C GLN A 142 -7.37 -0.94 -6.53
N GLY A 143 -7.91 -0.24 -7.53
CA GLY A 143 -9.29 0.24 -7.53
C GLY A 143 -9.48 1.54 -6.75
N ASP A 144 -8.52 2.47 -6.86
CA ASP A 144 -8.62 3.82 -6.28
C ASP A 144 -8.26 4.91 -7.31
N PRO A 145 -9.00 5.01 -8.43
CA PRO A 145 -8.72 6.01 -9.47
C PRO A 145 -8.96 7.44 -8.99
N GLN A 146 -9.89 7.67 -8.05
CA GLN A 146 -10.12 8.98 -7.45
C GLN A 146 -8.94 9.40 -6.57
N GLY A 147 -8.41 8.47 -5.77
CA GLY A 147 -7.21 8.71 -4.98
C GLY A 147 -5.97 8.97 -5.84
N ALA A 148 -5.83 8.24 -6.95
CA ALA A 148 -4.78 8.51 -7.94
C ALA A 148 -4.93 9.91 -8.56
N ALA A 149 -6.14 10.33 -8.94
CA ALA A 149 -6.40 11.67 -9.45
C ALA A 149 -6.05 12.77 -8.43
N ALA A 150 -6.43 12.58 -7.16
CA ALA A 150 -6.13 13.52 -6.08
C ALA A 150 -4.62 13.68 -5.84
N LEU A 151 -3.87 12.57 -5.90
CA LEU A 151 -2.42 12.58 -5.81
C LEU A 151 -1.79 13.35 -7.00
N LEU A 152 -2.26 13.07 -8.21
CA LEU A 152 -1.68 13.60 -9.45
C LEU A 152 -2.05 15.05 -9.73
N ALA A 153 -3.14 15.57 -9.15
CA ALA A 153 -3.51 16.98 -9.26
C ALA A 153 -2.41 17.95 -8.74
N ARG A 154 -1.49 17.45 -7.92
CA ARG A 154 -0.38 18.21 -7.32
C ARG A 154 1.01 17.74 -7.77
N ALA A 155 1.08 16.79 -8.70
CA ALA A 155 2.34 16.21 -9.11
C ALA A 155 3.14 17.18 -10.01
N PRO A 156 4.42 17.46 -9.70
CA PRO A 156 5.28 18.24 -10.57
C PRO A 156 5.62 17.45 -11.84
N ALA A 157 6.03 18.17 -12.89
CA ALA A 157 6.57 17.60 -14.14
C ALA A 157 5.64 16.60 -14.87
N LEU A 158 4.32 16.73 -14.69
CA LEU A 158 3.32 15.91 -15.39
C LEU A 158 3.46 16.01 -16.92
N ASP A 159 3.90 17.15 -17.44
CA ASP A 159 4.14 17.41 -18.86
C ASP A 159 5.35 16.66 -19.43
N ARG A 160 6.26 16.15 -18.60
CA ARG A 160 7.55 15.56 -19.03
C ARG A 160 7.65 14.07 -18.78
N ASP A 161 6.74 13.50 -18.00
CA ASP A 161 6.69 12.07 -17.69
C ASP A 161 5.45 11.44 -18.34
N PRO A 162 5.59 10.73 -19.48
CA PRO A 162 4.45 10.11 -20.16
C PRO A 162 3.78 9.00 -19.33
N GLY A 163 4.50 8.35 -18.41
CA GLY A 163 3.93 7.36 -17.52
C GLY A 163 3.00 8.02 -16.49
N LEU A 164 3.49 9.06 -15.83
CA LEU A 164 2.73 9.86 -14.87
C LEU A 164 1.51 10.53 -15.53
N ALA A 165 1.72 11.14 -16.71
CA ALA A 165 0.67 11.77 -17.50
C ALA A 165 -0.42 10.77 -17.88
N ARG A 166 -0.06 9.55 -18.26
CA ARG A 166 -1.02 8.52 -18.64
C ARG A 166 -1.94 8.14 -17.48
N VAL A 167 -1.41 7.97 -16.27
CA VAL A 167 -2.24 7.70 -15.08
C VAL A 167 -3.17 8.88 -14.79
N ALA A 168 -2.69 10.12 -14.95
CA ALA A 168 -3.51 11.30 -14.74
C ALA A 168 -4.64 11.42 -15.77
N ALA A 169 -4.37 11.15 -17.05
CA ALA A 169 -5.35 11.17 -18.12
C ALA A 169 -6.40 10.07 -17.92
N GLU A 170 -5.99 8.82 -17.65
CA GLU A 170 -6.93 7.72 -17.34
C GLU A 170 -7.81 8.05 -16.14
N SER A 171 -7.24 8.55 -15.06
CA SER A 171 -8.00 8.91 -13.86
C SER A 171 -8.99 10.05 -14.13
N ALA A 172 -8.62 11.03 -14.97
CA ALA A 172 -9.52 12.10 -15.40
C ALA A 172 -10.68 11.57 -16.26
N LEU A 173 -10.41 10.69 -17.23
CA LEU A 173 -11.45 10.05 -18.06
C LEU A 173 -12.44 9.25 -17.22
N LEU A 174 -11.92 8.49 -16.23
CA LEU A 174 -12.71 7.74 -15.27
C LEU A 174 -13.57 8.63 -14.37
N ALA A 175 -13.08 9.82 -14.02
CA ALA A 175 -13.83 10.82 -13.27
C ALA A 175 -14.81 11.65 -14.14
N GLY A 176 -14.93 11.35 -15.43
CA GLY A 176 -15.76 12.11 -16.39
C GLY A 176 -15.19 13.50 -16.74
N GLN A 177 -13.93 13.76 -16.40
CA GLN A 177 -13.24 15.03 -16.64
C GLN A 177 -12.52 15.02 -18.00
N ASP A 178 -13.27 14.82 -19.10
CA ASP A 178 -12.69 14.68 -20.45
C ASP A 178 -11.81 15.88 -20.83
N ALA A 179 -12.25 17.10 -20.47
CA ALA A 179 -11.49 18.33 -20.71
C ALA A 179 -10.12 18.29 -20.01
N ARG A 180 -10.04 17.74 -18.80
CA ARG A 180 -8.78 17.60 -18.07
C ARG A 180 -7.86 16.57 -18.73
N ALA A 181 -8.40 15.43 -19.16
CA ALA A 181 -7.62 14.43 -19.89
C ALA A 181 -7.04 15.00 -21.20
N CYS A 182 -7.82 15.80 -21.93
CA CYS A 182 -7.35 16.45 -23.15
C CYS A 182 -6.31 17.55 -22.89
N GLN A 183 -6.43 18.31 -21.80
CA GLN A 183 -5.37 19.24 -21.39
C GLN A 183 -4.06 18.52 -21.09
N ILE A 184 -4.10 17.35 -20.45
CA ILE A 184 -2.91 16.54 -20.14
C ILE A 184 -2.26 16.04 -21.44
N GLU A 185 -3.03 15.50 -22.39
CA GLU A 185 -2.50 15.06 -23.69
C GLU A 185 -1.84 16.21 -24.47
N GLN A 186 -2.44 17.39 -24.44
CA GLN A 186 -1.93 18.56 -25.15
C GLN A 186 -0.68 19.15 -24.51
N ALA A 187 -0.58 19.11 -23.18
CA ALA A 187 0.56 19.65 -22.43
C ALA A 187 1.78 18.73 -22.46
N LEU A 188 1.60 17.43 -22.69
CA LEU A 188 2.70 16.45 -22.71
C LEU A 188 3.75 16.83 -23.78
N THR A 189 5.02 16.89 -23.40
CA THR A 189 6.13 17.29 -24.29
C THR A 189 7.01 16.12 -24.75
N ALA A 190 6.90 14.95 -24.13
CA ALA A 190 7.72 13.76 -24.41
C ALA A 190 6.85 12.50 -24.57
N GLY A 191 7.27 11.55 -25.41
CA GLY A 191 6.57 10.26 -25.60
C GLY A 191 5.19 10.37 -26.25
N ARG A 192 4.87 11.47 -26.93
CA ARG A 192 3.54 11.72 -27.55
C ARG A 192 3.23 10.82 -28.74
N GLU A 193 4.24 10.13 -29.25
CA GLU A 193 4.18 9.16 -30.34
C GLU A 193 3.65 7.80 -29.89
N ASP A 194 3.66 7.51 -28.58
CA ASP A 194 3.12 6.26 -28.07
C ASP A 194 1.65 6.12 -28.43
N VAL A 195 1.24 4.91 -28.81
CA VAL A 195 -0.11 4.63 -29.31
C VAL A 195 -1.22 5.08 -28.36
N TYR A 196 -0.98 5.05 -27.04
CA TYR A 196 -1.92 5.55 -26.05
C TYR A 196 -2.24 7.04 -26.28
N TRP A 197 -1.22 7.86 -26.46
CA TRP A 197 -1.35 9.30 -26.65
C TRP A 197 -1.94 9.64 -28.00
N VAL A 198 -1.60 8.88 -29.05
CA VAL A 198 -2.25 9.04 -30.36
C VAL A 198 -3.76 8.75 -30.25
N ARG A 199 -4.17 7.68 -29.55
CA ARG A 199 -5.59 7.35 -29.34
C ARG A 199 -6.33 8.40 -28.51
N LEU A 200 -5.70 8.90 -27.44
CA LEU A 200 -6.29 9.96 -26.61
C LEU A 200 -6.43 11.26 -27.41
N ARG A 201 -5.44 11.62 -28.22
CA ARG A 201 -5.50 12.78 -29.13
C ARG A 201 -6.65 12.67 -30.11
N THR A 202 -6.83 11.50 -30.73
CA THR A 202 -7.97 11.22 -31.62
C THR A 202 -9.30 11.48 -30.94
N TYR A 203 -9.48 10.96 -29.72
CA TYR A 203 -10.68 11.21 -28.92
C TYR A 203 -10.88 12.69 -28.62
N CYS A 204 -9.83 13.38 -28.17
CA CYS A 204 -9.86 14.80 -27.82
C CYS A 204 -10.18 15.70 -29.01
N GLN A 205 -9.61 15.42 -30.19
CA GLN A 205 -9.92 16.13 -31.43
C GLN A 205 -11.37 15.90 -31.84
N ALA A 206 -11.88 14.67 -31.72
CA ALA A 206 -13.26 14.35 -32.09
C ALA A 206 -14.29 15.02 -31.18
N ILE A 207 -14.08 15.06 -29.85
CA ILE A 207 -14.99 15.78 -28.94
C ILE A 207 -14.87 17.30 -29.08
N ALA A 208 -13.75 17.81 -29.59
CA ALA A 208 -13.54 19.22 -29.93
C ALA A 208 -14.10 19.60 -31.32
N GLY A 209 -14.73 18.67 -32.05
CA GLY A 209 -15.28 18.92 -33.39
C GLY A 209 -14.22 19.02 -34.50
N GLN A 210 -12.98 18.64 -34.23
CA GLN A 210 -11.86 18.68 -35.18
C GLN A 210 -11.81 17.40 -36.04
N GLY A 211 -12.89 17.15 -36.79
CA GLY A 211 -13.11 15.90 -37.54
C GLY A 211 -11.93 15.49 -38.44
N PRO A 212 -11.45 16.36 -39.35
CA PRO A 212 -10.32 16.02 -40.24
C PRO A 212 -9.03 15.66 -39.49
N GLN A 213 -8.70 16.40 -38.42
CA GLN A 213 -7.54 16.13 -37.59
C GLN A 213 -7.70 14.80 -36.84
N ALA A 214 -8.89 14.56 -36.30
CA ALA A 214 -9.21 13.33 -35.59
C ALA A 214 -9.13 12.10 -36.51
N GLN A 215 -9.56 12.22 -37.77
CA GLN A 215 -9.45 11.13 -38.75
C GLN A 215 -7.97 10.77 -39.02
N LEU A 216 -7.10 11.76 -39.22
CA LEU A 216 -5.67 11.52 -39.42
C LEU A 216 -5.02 10.84 -38.19
N SER A 217 -5.34 11.31 -36.98
CA SER A 217 -4.84 10.70 -35.74
C SER A 217 -5.39 9.28 -35.55
N PHE A 218 -6.64 9.03 -35.95
CA PHE A 218 -7.26 7.71 -35.94
C PHE A 218 -6.51 6.73 -36.87
N ASP A 219 -6.27 7.13 -38.12
CA ASP A 219 -5.56 6.32 -39.10
C ASP A 219 -4.13 6.00 -38.64
N LEU A 220 -3.45 6.99 -38.02
CA LEU A 220 -2.15 6.78 -37.38
C LEU A 220 -2.22 5.77 -36.23
N ALA A 221 -3.17 5.93 -35.29
CA ALA A 221 -3.32 5.01 -34.17
C ALA A 221 -3.58 3.57 -34.64
N GLN A 222 -4.40 3.41 -35.68
CA GLN A 222 -4.74 2.12 -36.25
C GLN A 222 -3.58 1.46 -36.99
N SER A 223 -2.76 2.25 -37.71
CA SER A 223 -1.57 1.73 -38.38
C SER A 223 -0.44 1.36 -37.41
N GLN A 224 -0.28 2.08 -36.30
CA GLN A 224 0.71 1.77 -35.26
C GLN A 224 0.38 0.48 -34.49
N ALA A 225 -0.84 0.39 -33.94
CA ALA A 225 -1.31 -0.83 -33.28
C ALA A 225 -2.83 -0.94 -33.41
N PRO A 226 -3.34 -1.83 -34.27
CA PRO A 226 -4.79 -2.06 -34.42
C PRO A 226 -5.44 -2.46 -33.09
N ASP A 227 -6.52 -1.78 -32.70
CA ASP A 227 -7.41 -2.20 -31.60
C ASP A 227 -8.85 -2.23 -32.11
N PRO A 228 -9.47 -3.41 -32.30
CA PRO A 228 -10.83 -3.52 -32.86
C PRO A 228 -11.90 -2.79 -32.07
N VAL A 229 -11.75 -2.68 -30.75
CA VAL A 229 -12.74 -2.02 -29.89
C VAL A 229 -12.60 -0.50 -30.01
N PHE A 230 -11.35 0.01 -29.98
CA PHE A 230 -11.09 1.42 -30.24
C PHE A 230 -11.56 1.81 -31.65
N ALA A 231 -11.20 1.01 -32.66
CA ALA A 231 -11.60 1.21 -34.05
C ALA A 231 -13.12 1.38 -34.21
N ARG A 232 -13.88 0.48 -33.59
CA ARG A 232 -15.35 0.45 -33.65
C ARG A 232 -15.97 1.65 -32.95
N LEU A 233 -15.57 1.94 -31.71
CA LEU A 233 -16.14 3.05 -30.92
C LEU A 233 -15.74 4.41 -31.51
N MET A 234 -14.44 4.60 -31.77
CA MET A 234 -13.92 5.86 -32.29
C MET A 234 -14.39 6.10 -33.74
N GLY A 235 -14.44 5.05 -34.58
CA GLY A 235 -14.98 5.15 -35.93
C GLY A 235 -16.43 5.62 -35.95
N ALA A 236 -17.29 5.08 -35.08
CA ALA A 236 -18.67 5.56 -34.95
C ALA A 236 -18.74 7.01 -34.45
N LYS A 237 -17.86 7.37 -33.51
CA LYS A 237 -17.76 8.75 -33.00
C LYS A 237 -17.35 9.74 -34.10
N LEU A 238 -16.44 9.36 -34.99
CA LEU A 238 -16.00 10.18 -36.14
C LEU A 238 -17.05 10.26 -37.23
N ALA A 239 -17.74 9.15 -37.52
CA ALA A 239 -18.83 9.12 -38.50
C ALA A 239 -20.03 9.96 -38.06
N GLY A 240 -20.27 10.08 -36.75
CA GLY A 240 -21.41 10.81 -36.18
C GLY A 240 -22.77 10.15 -36.40
N VAL A 241 -22.79 9.00 -37.09
CA VAL A 241 -23.99 8.22 -37.43
C VAL A 241 -23.71 6.73 -37.25
N GLY A 242 -24.77 5.98 -36.95
CA GLY A 242 -24.71 4.53 -36.72
C GLY A 242 -24.52 4.14 -35.25
N SER A 243 -24.93 2.91 -34.91
CA SER A 243 -24.68 2.33 -33.59
C SER A 243 -23.37 1.54 -33.63
N PRO A 244 -22.39 1.85 -32.78
CA PRO A 244 -21.16 1.06 -32.69
C PRO A 244 -21.39 -0.34 -32.07
N GLY A 245 -22.61 -0.67 -31.65
CA GLY A 245 -22.90 -1.90 -30.91
C GLY A 245 -22.59 -1.77 -29.42
N ALA A 246 -22.09 -2.85 -28.80
CA ALA A 246 -21.93 -2.93 -27.35
C ALA A 246 -20.88 -1.93 -26.80
N PRO A 247 -21.11 -1.37 -25.59
CA PRO A 247 -20.13 -0.51 -24.92
C PRO A 247 -18.85 -1.27 -24.55
N SER A 248 -17.80 -0.52 -24.22
CA SER A 248 -16.56 -1.04 -23.63
C SER A 248 -16.20 -0.27 -22.37
N MET A 249 -15.76 -1.01 -21.36
CA MET A 249 -15.25 -0.46 -20.10
C MET A 249 -13.92 -1.13 -19.73
N ARG A 250 -13.04 -1.34 -20.72
CA ARG A 250 -11.72 -1.97 -20.52
C ARG A 250 -10.71 -1.02 -19.84
N ASN A 251 -10.85 0.29 -20.05
CA ASN A 251 -10.01 1.36 -19.54
C ASN A 251 -10.80 2.70 -19.54
N GLY A 252 -10.17 3.79 -19.10
CA GLY A 252 -10.78 5.12 -19.03
C GLY A 252 -11.18 5.68 -20.39
N LEU A 253 -10.35 5.50 -21.43
CA LEU A 253 -10.66 5.96 -22.78
C LEU A 253 -11.88 5.26 -23.39
N ASP A 254 -11.94 3.94 -23.28
CA ASP A 254 -13.08 3.13 -23.72
C ASP A 254 -14.37 3.50 -22.98
N TYR A 255 -14.27 3.73 -21.67
CA TYR A 255 -15.37 4.20 -20.83
C TYR A 255 -15.87 5.58 -21.28
N ALA A 256 -14.96 6.54 -21.49
CA ALA A 256 -15.29 7.89 -21.94
C ALA A 256 -15.91 7.91 -23.34
N LEU A 257 -15.39 7.09 -24.27
CA LEU A 257 -15.98 6.88 -25.59
C LEU A 257 -17.41 6.31 -25.48
N SER A 258 -17.59 5.24 -24.72
CA SER A 258 -18.89 4.60 -24.55
C SER A 258 -19.93 5.54 -23.95
N ARG A 259 -19.53 6.33 -22.94
CA ARG A 259 -20.37 7.37 -22.34
C ARG A 259 -20.71 8.48 -23.35
N ASN A 260 -19.73 8.95 -24.11
CA ASN A 260 -19.93 10.04 -25.09
C ASN A 260 -20.79 9.62 -26.30
N LEU A 261 -20.79 8.33 -26.62
CA LEU A 261 -21.67 7.72 -27.61
C LEU A 261 -23.08 7.42 -27.08
N GLY A 262 -23.36 7.66 -25.79
CA GLY A 262 -24.66 7.40 -25.18
C GLY A 262 -25.02 5.91 -25.09
N LEU A 263 -24.02 5.02 -25.02
CA LEU A 263 -24.25 3.57 -24.94
C LEU A 263 -24.74 3.14 -23.54
N ASP A 264 -25.54 2.08 -23.49
CA ASP A 264 -26.00 1.49 -22.23
C ASP A 264 -24.88 0.74 -21.51
N LEU A 265 -24.15 1.47 -20.65
CA LEU A 265 -22.99 0.95 -19.91
C LEU A 265 -23.30 -0.26 -19.02
N SER A 266 -24.56 -0.52 -18.67
CA SER A 266 -24.94 -1.71 -17.88
C SER A 266 -24.64 -3.03 -18.61
N GLN A 267 -24.48 -2.98 -19.94
CA GLN A 267 -24.18 -4.13 -20.79
C GLN A 267 -22.69 -4.46 -20.91
N ALA A 268 -21.80 -3.59 -20.40
CA ALA A 268 -20.37 -3.86 -20.39
C ALA A 268 -19.92 -4.34 -19.00
N LYS A 269 -19.04 -5.34 -18.97
CA LYS A 269 -18.32 -5.71 -17.75
C LYS A 269 -17.17 -4.71 -17.56
N PRO A 270 -17.15 -3.90 -16.49
CA PRO A 270 -16.06 -2.97 -16.26
C PRO A 270 -14.78 -3.72 -15.86
N ALA A 271 -13.65 -3.25 -16.37
CA ALA A 271 -12.34 -3.61 -15.84
C ALA A 271 -12.25 -3.11 -14.37
N PRO A 272 -11.42 -3.74 -13.51
CA PRO A 272 -11.39 -3.43 -12.08
C PRO A 272 -11.21 -1.95 -11.74
N ALA A 273 -10.29 -1.24 -12.42
CA ALA A 273 -10.09 0.20 -12.22
C ALA A 273 -11.31 1.04 -12.65
N VAL A 274 -12.02 0.63 -13.72
CA VAL A 274 -13.26 1.29 -14.16
C VAL A 274 -14.39 1.01 -13.18
N ALA A 275 -14.52 -0.24 -12.72
CA ALA A 275 -15.53 -0.64 -11.74
C ALA A 275 -15.40 0.18 -10.45
N ALA A 276 -14.16 0.40 -10.00
CA ALA A 276 -13.87 1.25 -8.86
C ALA A 276 -14.23 2.72 -9.10
N ALA A 277 -13.95 3.27 -10.29
CA ALA A 277 -14.30 4.66 -10.62
C ALA A 277 -15.82 4.92 -10.62
N LEU A 278 -16.61 3.90 -11.01
CA LEU A 278 -18.06 3.99 -11.05
C LEU A 278 -18.69 4.05 -9.65
N VAL A 279 -17.99 3.59 -8.62
CA VAL A 279 -18.40 3.77 -7.23
C VAL A 279 -18.07 5.21 -6.83
N GLN A 280 -19.10 5.99 -6.49
CA GLN A 280 -18.89 7.33 -5.97
C GLN A 280 -18.38 7.28 -4.53
N GLY A 281 -17.37 8.11 -4.22
CA GLY A 281 -16.76 8.19 -2.91
C GLY A 281 -15.51 7.32 -2.73
N ASP A 282 -14.99 7.32 -1.51
CA ASP A 282 -13.81 6.56 -1.16
C ASP A 282 -14.01 5.05 -1.40
N PRO A 283 -12.96 4.32 -1.83
CA PRO A 283 -13.06 2.88 -2.02
C PRO A 283 -13.52 2.19 -0.75
N ALA A 284 -14.66 1.51 -0.81
CA ALA A 284 -15.20 0.79 0.34
C ALA A 284 -14.27 -0.33 0.79
N ASP A 285 -14.20 -0.55 2.11
CA ASP A 285 -13.56 -1.72 2.68
C ASP A 285 -14.32 -3.00 2.28
N PRO A 286 -13.61 -4.13 2.11
CA PRO A 286 -14.23 -5.39 1.78
C PRO A 286 -15.20 -5.81 2.88
N LYS A 287 -16.42 -6.18 2.48
CA LYS A 287 -17.42 -6.77 3.37
C LYS A 287 -17.31 -8.28 3.33
N TRP A 288 -17.22 -8.88 4.50
CA TRP A 288 -17.13 -10.33 4.67
C TRP A 288 -18.50 -10.87 5.06
N ASP A 289 -19.10 -11.68 4.20
CA ASP A 289 -20.33 -12.40 4.55
C ASP A 289 -19.95 -13.55 5.50
N VAL A 290 -20.22 -13.37 6.78
CA VAL A 290 -19.92 -14.39 7.81
C VAL A 290 -20.90 -15.56 7.75
N SER A 291 -22.04 -15.42 7.08
CA SER A 291 -23.09 -16.45 7.02
C SER A 291 -22.72 -17.63 6.13
N ILE A 292 -21.78 -17.43 5.19
CA ILE A 292 -21.28 -18.47 4.29
C ILE A 292 -20.13 -19.29 4.90
N ALA A 293 -19.73 -19.01 6.14
CA ALA A 293 -18.62 -19.69 6.78
C ALA A 293 -18.92 -21.19 6.95
N PRO A 294 -17.96 -22.09 6.62
CA PRO A 294 -18.10 -23.51 6.91
C PRO A 294 -18.39 -23.76 8.40
N PRO A 295 -19.26 -24.74 8.75
CA PRO A 295 -19.67 -24.96 10.14
C PRO A 295 -18.53 -25.18 11.13
N ASP A 296 -17.42 -25.79 10.67
CA ASP A 296 -16.23 -26.07 11.47
C ASP A 296 -15.39 -24.83 11.78
N VAL A 297 -15.53 -23.73 11.03
CA VAL A 297 -14.80 -22.47 11.25
C VAL A 297 -15.72 -21.29 11.60
N ALA A 298 -17.04 -21.49 11.57
CA ALA A 298 -18.03 -20.43 11.75
C ALA A 298 -17.86 -19.65 13.07
N GLY A 299 -17.58 -20.32 14.19
CA GLY A 299 -17.34 -19.66 15.48
C GLY A 299 -16.13 -18.72 15.45
N ALA A 300 -15.03 -19.15 14.83
CA ALA A 300 -13.84 -18.33 14.68
C ALA A 300 -14.07 -17.14 13.73
N VAL A 301 -14.77 -17.36 12.61
CA VAL A 301 -15.15 -16.29 11.68
C VAL A 301 -16.01 -15.23 12.39
N GLN A 302 -17.02 -15.65 13.14
CA GLN A 302 -17.90 -14.75 13.88
C GLN A 302 -17.14 -13.94 14.94
N ALA A 303 -16.28 -14.59 15.73
CA ALA A 303 -15.48 -13.93 16.75
C ALA A 303 -14.52 -12.89 16.15
N ILE A 304 -13.79 -13.25 15.09
CA ILE A 304 -12.85 -12.37 14.41
C ILE A 304 -13.58 -11.20 13.75
N ALA A 305 -14.72 -11.44 13.11
CA ALA A 305 -15.53 -10.39 12.50
C ALA A 305 -16.11 -9.41 13.53
N ALA A 306 -16.45 -9.88 14.73
CA ALA A 306 -16.91 -9.04 15.83
C ALA A 306 -15.80 -8.16 16.44
N GLY A 307 -14.53 -8.43 16.12
CA GLY A 307 -13.38 -7.67 16.63
C GLY A 307 -12.97 -8.00 18.06
N GLY A 308 -13.60 -8.98 18.69
CA GLY A 308 -13.27 -9.45 20.04
C GLY A 308 -12.12 -10.46 20.05
N PRO A 309 -11.58 -10.80 21.24
CA PRO A 309 -10.66 -11.92 21.36
C PRO A 309 -11.40 -13.24 21.04
N LEU A 310 -10.70 -14.15 20.37
CA LEU A 310 -11.18 -15.50 20.12
C LEU A 310 -11.02 -16.32 21.41
N ALA A 311 -12.12 -16.89 21.89
CA ALA A 311 -12.11 -17.70 23.10
C ALA A 311 -11.26 -18.97 22.90
N ALA A 312 -10.57 -19.42 23.95
CA ALA A 312 -9.77 -20.64 23.91
C ALA A 312 -10.58 -21.86 23.44
N ALA A 313 -11.85 -21.96 23.82
CA ALA A 313 -12.76 -23.03 23.41
C ALA A 313 -13.04 -23.04 21.89
N ASP A 314 -13.05 -21.88 21.22
CA ASP A 314 -13.18 -21.82 19.75
C ASP A 314 -11.93 -22.37 19.07
N LEU A 315 -10.75 -21.99 19.58
CA LEU A 315 -9.48 -22.50 19.05
C LEU A 315 -9.31 -24.00 19.34
N GLU A 316 -9.72 -24.47 20.51
CA GLU A 316 -9.75 -25.90 20.86
C GLU A 316 -10.58 -26.71 19.87
N ARG A 317 -11.78 -26.24 19.51
CA ARG A 317 -12.61 -26.90 18.49
C ARG A 317 -11.92 -27.01 17.14
N LEU A 318 -11.18 -25.98 16.72
CA LEU A 318 -10.39 -26.02 15.48
C LEU A 318 -9.25 -27.05 15.57
N LEU A 319 -8.57 -27.11 16.71
CA LEU A 319 -7.49 -28.08 16.93
C LEU A 319 -8.03 -29.52 16.99
N ASP A 320 -9.19 -29.74 17.61
CA ASP A 320 -9.85 -31.05 17.64
C ASP A 320 -10.23 -31.50 16.23
N ALA A 321 -10.69 -30.58 15.38
CA ALA A 321 -10.92 -30.84 13.96
C ALA A 321 -9.61 -31.09 13.18
N ALA A 322 -8.48 -30.50 13.61
CA ALA A 322 -7.17 -30.77 13.02
C ALA A 322 -6.63 -32.17 13.37
N ASP A 323 -7.11 -32.79 14.45
CA ASP A 323 -6.81 -34.18 14.79
C ASP A 323 -7.61 -35.19 13.96
N ALA A 324 -8.49 -34.73 13.05
CA ALA A 324 -9.27 -35.58 12.15
C ALA A 324 -8.38 -36.52 11.34
N ARG A 325 -8.87 -37.76 11.08
CA ARG A 325 -8.14 -38.74 10.27
C ARG A 325 -8.05 -38.35 8.79
N ASP A 326 -9.08 -37.69 8.28
CA ASP A 326 -9.13 -37.22 6.89
C ASP A 326 -8.08 -36.12 6.63
N PRO A 327 -7.17 -36.29 5.66
CA PRO A 327 -6.11 -35.32 5.40
C PRO A 327 -6.60 -33.93 4.96
N LYS A 328 -7.74 -33.85 4.25
CA LYS A 328 -8.26 -32.56 3.77
C LYS A 328 -8.89 -31.78 4.91
N ALA A 329 -9.74 -32.43 5.71
CA ALA A 329 -10.31 -31.86 6.92
C ALA A 329 -9.21 -31.40 7.90
N ARG A 330 -8.18 -32.23 8.10
CA ARG A 330 -7.00 -31.87 8.90
C ARG A 330 -6.31 -30.61 8.38
N ALA A 331 -6.00 -30.54 7.09
CA ALA A 331 -5.30 -29.40 6.49
C ALA A 331 -6.15 -28.11 6.60
N ARG A 332 -7.46 -28.22 6.36
CA ARG A 332 -8.41 -27.12 6.48
C ARG A 332 -8.48 -26.58 7.92
N ALA A 333 -8.67 -27.47 8.90
CA ALA A 333 -8.74 -27.11 10.31
C ALA A 333 -7.39 -26.56 10.83
N SER A 334 -6.26 -27.13 10.38
CA SER A 334 -4.92 -26.60 10.69
C SER A 334 -4.74 -25.18 10.17
N ALA A 335 -5.16 -24.91 8.93
CA ALA A 335 -5.14 -23.57 8.35
C ALA A 335 -6.03 -22.61 9.14
N ALA A 336 -7.25 -23.04 9.48
CA ALA A 336 -8.18 -22.24 10.27
C ALA A 336 -7.62 -21.89 11.65
N ALA A 337 -7.03 -22.86 12.36
CA ALA A 337 -6.39 -22.63 13.66
C ALA A 337 -5.24 -21.62 13.56
N LEU A 338 -4.37 -21.74 12.55
CA LEU A 338 -3.24 -20.84 12.34
C LEU A 338 -3.66 -19.41 11.93
N LEU A 339 -4.74 -19.27 11.14
CA LEU A 339 -5.31 -17.96 10.79
C LEU A 339 -6.00 -17.28 11.98
N SER A 340 -6.53 -18.07 12.90
CA SER A 340 -7.31 -17.59 14.05
C SER A 340 -6.45 -17.32 15.28
N GLU A 341 -5.32 -18.02 15.44
CA GLU A 341 -4.43 -17.90 16.60
C GLU A 341 -4.01 -16.47 16.93
N PRO A 342 -3.66 -15.60 15.96
CA PRO A 342 -3.28 -14.24 16.30
C PRO A 342 -4.37 -13.53 17.11
N PHE A 343 -5.64 -13.91 16.97
CA PHE A 343 -6.79 -13.34 17.66
C PHE A 343 -7.18 -14.04 18.95
N ALA A 344 -6.56 -15.17 19.27
CA ALA A 344 -6.84 -15.91 20.50
C ALA A 344 -6.37 -15.16 21.75
N GLU A 345 -7.05 -15.45 22.86
CA GLU A 345 -6.52 -15.18 24.19
C GLU A 345 -5.15 -15.87 24.39
N PRO A 346 -4.31 -15.39 25.32
CA PRO A 346 -3.01 -16.00 25.59
C PRO A 346 -3.10 -17.51 25.81
N LEU A 347 -2.39 -18.26 24.96
CA LEU A 347 -2.50 -19.70 24.92
C LEU A 347 -1.83 -20.38 26.12
N GLY A 348 -2.57 -21.28 26.77
CA GLY A 348 -2.04 -22.20 27.76
C GLY A 348 -1.00 -23.19 27.16
N PRO A 349 -0.17 -23.84 28.00
CA PRO A 349 0.89 -24.73 27.53
C PRO A 349 0.42 -25.88 26.62
N SER A 350 -0.74 -26.46 26.93
CA SER A 350 -1.35 -27.55 26.14
C SER A 350 -1.73 -27.09 24.73
N LEU A 351 -2.41 -25.95 24.59
CA LEU A 351 -2.76 -25.40 23.28
C LEU A 351 -1.53 -25.00 22.48
N ARG A 352 -0.52 -24.41 23.12
CA ARG A 352 0.75 -24.11 22.45
C ARG A 352 1.42 -25.37 21.89
N ALA A 353 1.40 -26.47 22.65
CA ALA A 353 1.96 -27.74 22.20
C ALA A 353 1.18 -28.32 21.00
N ARG A 354 -0.16 -28.30 21.04
CA ARG A 354 -1.01 -28.74 19.92
C ARG A 354 -0.78 -27.90 18.67
N MET A 355 -0.72 -26.57 18.83
CA MET A 355 -0.41 -25.64 17.75
C MET A 355 0.95 -25.90 17.10
N ALA A 356 1.96 -26.22 17.90
CA ALA A 356 3.29 -26.56 17.39
C ALA A 356 3.31 -27.85 16.55
N GLY A 357 2.31 -28.73 16.72
CA GLY A 357 2.16 -29.96 15.94
C GLY A 357 1.40 -29.79 14.62
N LEU A 358 0.82 -28.62 14.34
CA LEU A 358 0.07 -28.38 13.10
C LEU A 358 1.01 -28.38 11.90
N THR A 359 0.56 -29.00 10.82
CA THR A 359 1.31 -29.08 9.56
C THR A 359 0.49 -28.48 8.43
N LEU A 360 1.12 -27.57 7.68
CA LEU A 360 0.61 -27.06 6.41
C LEU A 360 1.68 -27.25 5.34
N PRO A 361 1.27 -27.43 4.06
CA PRO A 361 2.21 -27.27 2.95
C PRO A 361 2.94 -25.94 3.07
N GLU A 362 4.24 -25.94 2.80
CA GLU A 362 5.01 -24.70 2.83
C GLU A 362 4.42 -23.69 1.83
N GLY A 363 4.44 -22.43 2.25
CA GLY A 363 4.06 -21.33 1.39
C GLY A 363 5.07 -21.10 0.27
N LYS A 364 4.69 -20.29 -0.71
CA LYS A 364 5.52 -19.96 -1.88
C LYS A 364 6.41 -18.74 -1.63
N ALA A 365 6.18 -17.99 -0.54
CA ALA A 365 6.99 -16.83 -0.21
C ALA A 365 8.46 -17.25 0.07
N PRO A 366 9.46 -16.57 -0.53
CA PRO A 366 10.86 -16.87 -0.27
C PRO A 366 11.21 -16.73 1.21
N ALA A 367 12.04 -17.65 1.73
CA ALA A 367 12.44 -17.66 3.15
C ALA A 367 13.03 -16.32 3.63
N GLY A 368 13.84 -15.66 2.80
CA GLY A 368 14.39 -14.33 3.11
C GLY A 368 13.31 -13.25 3.26
N ARG A 369 12.22 -13.32 2.49
CA ARG A 369 11.08 -12.40 2.63
C ARG A 369 10.30 -12.67 3.90
N ASN A 370 10.11 -13.94 4.26
CA ASN A 370 9.46 -14.31 5.51
C ASN A 370 10.25 -13.79 6.72
N LEU A 371 11.58 -13.95 6.70
CA LEU A 371 12.45 -13.40 7.75
C LEU A 371 12.38 -11.88 7.84
N ALA A 372 12.42 -11.19 6.69
CA ALA A 372 12.28 -9.73 6.65
C ALA A 372 10.91 -9.26 7.18
N LEU A 373 9.82 -9.96 6.82
CA LEU A 373 8.47 -9.65 7.28
C LEU A 373 8.36 -9.80 8.80
N GLU A 374 8.92 -10.88 9.35
CA GLU A 374 8.93 -11.12 10.79
C GLU A 374 9.76 -10.09 11.56
N ALA A 375 10.93 -9.71 11.03
CA ALA A 375 11.80 -8.69 11.61
C ALA A 375 11.12 -7.30 11.60
N ALA A 376 10.59 -6.88 10.44
CA ALA A 376 9.87 -5.61 10.32
C ALA A 376 8.67 -5.53 11.28
N ALA A 377 7.91 -6.64 11.40
CA ALA A 377 6.79 -6.72 12.32
C ALA A 377 7.23 -6.69 13.79
N ALA A 378 8.36 -7.33 14.12
CA ALA A 378 8.93 -7.32 15.46
C ALA A 378 9.33 -5.93 15.93
N GLU A 379 9.89 -5.14 15.01
CA GLU A 379 10.33 -3.77 15.24
C GLU A 379 9.22 -2.73 15.05
N ARG A 380 7.99 -3.16 14.75
CA ARG A 380 6.84 -2.30 14.44
C ARG A 380 7.11 -1.30 13.30
N ARG A 381 7.88 -1.71 12.29
CA ARG A 381 8.03 -0.97 11.03
C ARG A 381 6.77 -1.20 10.20
N THR A 382 5.73 -0.42 10.49
CA THR A 382 4.38 -0.63 9.95
C THR A 382 4.33 -0.57 8.42
N GLY A 383 4.97 0.43 7.80
CA GLY A 383 5.04 0.56 6.33
C GLY A 383 5.78 -0.61 5.68
N GLU A 384 6.94 -0.99 6.22
CA GLU A 384 7.73 -2.11 5.70
C GLU A 384 6.99 -3.45 5.83
N THR A 385 6.33 -3.69 6.98
CA THR A 385 5.53 -4.90 7.21
C THR A 385 4.39 -4.99 6.20
N ALA A 386 3.68 -3.89 5.97
CA ALA A 386 2.62 -3.84 4.99
C ALA A 386 3.14 -4.11 3.57
N LEU A 387 4.24 -3.48 3.16
CA LEU A 387 4.83 -3.69 1.82
C LEU A 387 5.31 -5.13 1.63
N LEU A 388 5.95 -5.74 2.63
CA LEU A 388 6.41 -7.13 2.55
C LEU A 388 5.23 -8.12 2.47
N ALA A 389 4.13 -7.86 3.19
CA ALA A 389 2.89 -8.61 3.06
C ALA A 389 2.30 -8.49 1.65
N LEU A 390 2.18 -7.25 1.14
CA LEU A 390 1.68 -6.96 -0.20
C LEU A 390 2.57 -7.54 -1.30
N TRP A 391 3.88 -7.59 -1.09
CA TRP A 391 4.83 -8.23 -2.02
C TRP A 391 4.50 -9.71 -2.21
N THR A 392 4.25 -10.41 -1.11
CA THR A 392 3.85 -11.82 -1.15
C THR A 392 2.51 -11.99 -1.86
N CYS A 393 1.53 -11.12 -1.61
CA CYS A 393 0.25 -11.14 -2.30
C CYS A 393 0.38 -10.89 -3.81
N ALA A 394 1.18 -9.90 -4.21
CA ALA A 394 1.38 -9.55 -5.61
C ALA A 394 2.03 -10.70 -6.40
N GLN A 395 2.98 -11.41 -5.80
CA GLN A 395 3.64 -12.57 -6.44
C GLN A 395 2.78 -13.83 -6.48
N ALA A 396 1.83 -14.00 -5.56
CA ALA A 396 0.83 -15.05 -5.69
C ALA A 396 -0.05 -14.85 -6.95
N GLY A 397 -0.26 -13.59 -7.36
CA GLY A 397 -0.99 -13.23 -8.57
C GLY A 397 -2.45 -13.68 -8.49
N SER A 398 -2.92 -14.38 -9.52
CA SER A 398 -4.27 -14.97 -9.54
C SER A 398 -4.35 -16.32 -8.80
N SER A 399 -3.22 -16.86 -8.33
CA SER A 399 -3.25 -18.04 -7.47
C SER A 399 -3.72 -17.63 -6.09
N GLU A 400 -4.52 -18.49 -5.46
CA GLU A 400 -4.89 -18.31 -4.07
C GLU A 400 -3.63 -18.28 -3.19
N LEU A 401 -3.55 -17.30 -2.29
CA LEU A 401 -2.45 -17.16 -1.35
C LEU A 401 -2.38 -18.41 -0.47
N ALA A 402 -1.22 -19.07 -0.43
CA ALA A 402 -1.05 -20.29 0.35
C ALA A 402 -1.40 -20.06 1.83
N PRO A 403 -2.13 -20.98 2.50
CA PRO A 403 -2.57 -20.79 3.87
C PRO A 403 -1.43 -20.47 4.85
N ALA A 404 -0.25 -21.09 4.66
CA ALA A 404 0.93 -20.81 5.48
C ALA A 404 1.45 -19.37 5.30
N ASP A 405 1.50 -18.85 4.07
CA ASP A 405 1.90 -17.46 3.80
C ASP A 405 0.89 -16.48 4.38
N ARG A 406 -0.41 -16.78 4.24
CA ARG A 406 -1.49 -15.96 4.80
C ARG A 406 -1.43 -15.90 6.33
N ALA A 407 -1.23 -17.03 7.02
CA ALA A 407 -1.11 -17.06 8.48
C ALA A 407 0.08 -16.22 8.97
N ARG A 408 1.23 -16.28 8.28
CA ARG A 408 2.39 -15.41 8.58
C ARG A 408 2.05 -13.94 8.40
N ILE A 409 1.38 -13.58 7.31
CA ILE A 409 0.95 -12.19 7.04
C ILE A 409 0.00 -11.70 8.14
N VAL A 410 -1.03 -12.46 8.52
CA VAL A 410 -1.98 -12.09 9.58
C VAL A 410 -1.23 -11.79 10.88
N ARG A 411 -0.32 -12.68 11.29
CA ARG A 411 0.49 -12.48 12.51
C ARG A 411 1.39 -11.25 12.42
N ALA A 412 2.06 -11.05 11.28
CA ALA A 412 2.96 -9.91 11.06
C ALA A 412 2.21 -8.58 11.09
N LEU A 413 1.09 -8.48 10.37
CA LEU A 413 0.24 -7.28 10.34
C LEU A 413 -0.26 -6.93 11.74
N ARG A 414 -0.79 -7.91 12.49
CA ARG A 414 -1.24 -7.68 13.87
C ARG A 414 -0.11 -7.18 14.77
N ARG A 415 1.07 -7.80 14.69
CA ARG A 415 2.24 -7.41 15.50
C ARG A 415 2.73 -5.99 15.18
N ALA A 416 2.59 -5.56 13.92
CA ALA A 416 2.91 -4.20 13.46
C ALA A 416 1.81 -3.16 13.76
N GLY A 417 0.71 -3.54 14.43
CA GLY A 417 -0.40 -2.65 14.77
C GLY A 417 -1.47 -2.48 13.67
N LEU A 418 -1.40 -3.27 12.59
CA LEU A 418 -2.36 -3.27 11.48
C LEU A 418 -3.51 -4.24 11.75
N GLU A 419 -4.22 -4.03 12.86
CA GLU A 419 -5.18 -5.01 13.40
C GLU A 419 -6.40 -5.21 12.50
N ALA A 420 -6.93 -4.13 11.91
CA ALA A 420 -8.04 -4.21 10.96
C ALA A 420 -7.66 -4.99 9.70
N ASP A 421 -6.45 -4.77 9.17
CA ASP A 421 -5.97 -5.50 7.98
C ASP A 421 -5.70 -6.96 8.31
N ALA A 422 -5.10 -7.24 9.47
CA ALA A 422 -4.90 -8.61 9.93
C ALA A 422 -6.24 -9.38 10.00
N ARG A 423 -7.30 -8.75 10.54
CA ARG A 423 -8.66 -9.33 10.54
C ARG A 423 -9.18 -9.57 9.14
N ALA A 424 -9.06 -8.60 8.24
CA ALA A 424 -9.50 -8.77 6.85
C ALA A 424 -8.79 -9.93 6.14
N PHE A 425 -7.47 -10.06 6.32
CA PHE A 425 -6.69 -11.17 5.77
C PHE A 425 -7.11 -12.53 6.34
N ALA A 426 -7.42 -12.59 7.64
CA ALA A 426 -7.88 -13.79 8.31
C ALA A 426 -9.28 -14.21 7.85
N LEU A 427 -10.23 -13.27 7.79
CA LEU A 427 -11.59 -13.52 7.30
C LEU A 427 -11.60 -13.97 5.85
N GLU A 428 -10.84 -13.31 4.97
CA GLU A 428 -10.67 -13.73 3.58
C GLU A 428 -10.15 -15.17 3.47
N GLY A 429 -9.17 -15.52 4.31
CA GLY A 429 -8.61 -16.86 4.35
C GLY A 429 -9.61 -17.90 4.84
N LEU A 430 -10.25 -17.64 5.98
CA LEU A 430 -11.19 -18.56 6.63
C LEU A 430 -12.42 -18.83 5.77
N LEU A 431 -12.97 -17.80 5.12
CA LEU A 431 -14.11 -17.93 4.20
C LEU A 431 -13.71 -18.59 2.86
N GLY A 432 -12.43 -18.53 2.50
CA GLY A 432 -11.89 -19.16 1.28
C GLY A 432 -11.52 -20.64 1.45
N LEU A 433 -11.45 -21.14 2.70
CA LEU A 433 -11.13 -22.54 2.98
C LEU A 433 -12.19 -23.48 2.40
N LYS A 434 -11.77 -24.41 1.53
CA LYS A 434 -12.61 -25.45 0.92
C LYS A 434 -12.43 -26.79 1.61
#